data_AF-A0A7W0WR15-F1
#
_entry.id   AF-A0A7W0WR15-F1
#
_cell.length_a   1.000
_cell.length_b   1.000
_cell.length_c   1.000
_cell.angle_alpha   90.00
_cell.angle_beta   90.00
_cell.angle_gamma   90.00
#
_symmetry.space_group_name_H-M   'P 1'
#
loop_
_entity.id
_entity.type
_entity.pdbx_description
1 polymer ?
#
loop_
_entity_poly.entity_id
_entity_poly.type
_entity_poly.pdbx_seq_one_letter_code
_entity_poly.pdbx_strand_id
1 'polypeptide(L)'
;MKRKRGGMTGHGYRDLIAAYIHYQYADHGLVVYREVNLGKTIIGKDRQIDVFVMRPLDQKAIAIECKYQDVQGSVDEKIPYALLDLEALWIPGCLVYAGRGWSHGVLHQLEGSRLGAYCLPERPTLQRSKATRELDYLLAATFGFWEQIIPPSKRYRR
;
A
#
# COMPACT_ATOMS: atom_id res chain seq x y z
N MET A 1 -7.42 -25.44 -24.85
CA MET A 1 -6.23 -24.95 -24.10
C MET A 1 -6.70 -24.07 -22.95
N LYS A 2 -6.82 -24.60 -21.71
CA LYS A 2 -7.21 -23.81 -20.54
C LYS A 2 -6.05 -22.87 -20.18
N ARG A 3 -6.22 -21.55 -20.30
CA ARG A 3 -5.25 -20.57 -19.75
C ARG A 3 -5.09 -20.88 -18.26
N LYS A 4 -3.89 -21.27 -17.82
CA LYS A 4 -3.52 -21.16 -16.40
C LYS A 4 -3.73 -19.69 -16.03
N ARG A 5 -4.66 -19.40 -15.10
CA ARG A 5 -4.67 -18.09 -14.43
C ARG A 5 -3.31 -17.98 -13.76
N GLY A 6 -2.43 -17.11 -14.29
CA GLY A 6 -1.14 -16.85 -13.65
C GLY A 6 -1.41 -16.33 -12.24
N GLY A 7 -0.83 -16.98 -11.23
CA GLY A 7 -0.92 -16.52 -9.85
C GLY A 7 -0.35 -15.10 -9.73
N MET A 8 -0.83 -14.33 -8.76
CA MET A 8 -0.35 -12.98 -8.48
C MET A 8 1.13 -13.04 -8.06
N THR A 9 1.97 -12.26 -8.74
CA THR A 9 3.40 -12.10 -8.39
C THR A 9 3.60 -10.82 -7.57
N GLY A 10 4.78 -10.65 -6.95
CA GLY A 10 5.13 -9.42 -6.24
C GLY A 10 5.03 -8.17 -7.13
N HIS A 11 5.63 -8.20 -8.33
CA HIS A 11 5.52 -7.12 -9.30
C HIS A 11 4.07 -6.89 -9.77
N GLY A 12 3.31 -7.97 -9.99
CA GLY A 12 1.90 -7.87 -10.37
C GLY A 12 1.06 -7.21 -9.27
N TYR A 13 1.38 -7.48 -8.01
CA TYR A 13 0.71 -6.88 -6.87
C TYR A 13 1.06 -5.40 -6.72
N ARG A 14 2.34 -5.01 -6.83
CA ARG A 14 2.76 -3.60 -6.92
C ARG A 14 1.99 -2.86 -8.00
N ASP A 15 1.91 -3.44 -9.20
CA ASP A 15 1.23 -2.81 -10.34
C ASP A 15 -0.29 -2.72 -10.12
N LEU A 16 -0.89 -3.67 -9.37
CA LEU A 16 -2.29 -3.59 -8.94
C LEU A 16 -2.51 -2.43 -7.96
N ILE A 17 -1.65 -2.27 -6.96
CA ILE A 17 -1.72 -1.17 -5.99
C ILE A 17 -1.53 0.18 -6.69
N ALA A 18 -0.51 0.31 -7.55
CA ALA A 18 -0.29 1.55 -8.31
C ALA A 18 -1.51 1.90 -9.19
N ALA A 19 -2.07 0.90 -9.89
CA ALA A 19 -3.26 1.11 -10.72
C ALA A 19 -4.49 1.51 -9.89
N TYR A 20 -4.69 0.90 -8.73
CA TYR A 20 -5.78 1.24 -7.81
C TYR A 20 -5.67 2.69 -7.33
N ILE A 21 -4.50 3.10 -6.84
CA ILE A 21 -4.30 4.48 -6.35
C ILE A 21 -4.51 5.48 -7.48
N HIS A 22 -3.95 5.21 -8.67
CA HIS A 22 -4.14 6.06 -9.83
C HIS A 22 -5.64 6.16 -10.19
N TYR A 23 -6.34 5.03 -10.31
CA TYR A 23 -7.77 5.00 -10.64
C TYR A 23 -8.63 5.77 -9.63
N GLN A 24 -8.32 5.66 -8.33
CA GLN A 24 -9.14 6.26 -7.28
C GLN A 24 -8.82 7.73 -6.97
N TYR A 25 -7.61 8.20 -7.26
CA TYR A 25 -7.10 9.47 -6.74
C TYR A 25 -6.36 10.37 -7.76
N ALA A 26 -6.20 9.97 -9.02
CA ALA A 26 -5.60 10.83 -10.05
C ALA A 26 -6.37 12.15 -10.22
N ASP A 27 -7.70 12.06 -10.29
CA ASP A 27 -8.58 13.23 -10.39
C ASP A 27 -8.57 14.12 -9.13
N HIS A 28 -7.96 13.63 -8.04
CA HIS A 28 -7.72 14.38 -6.80
C HIS A 28 -6.26 14.89 -6.69
N GLY A 29 -5.52 14.85 -7.80
CA GLY A 29 -4.18 15.42 -7.95
C GLY A 29 -3.02 14.52 -7.49
N LEU A 30 -3.26 13.23 -7.22
CA LEU A 30 -2.15 12.31 -6.94
C LEU A 30 -1.46 11.86 -8.23
N VAL A 31 -0.13 11.79 -8.19
CA VAL A 31 0.72 11.19 -9.20
C VAL A 31 1.39 9.96 -8.62
N VAL A 32 1.37 8.85 -9.34
CA VAL A 32 1.87 7.55 -8.90
C VAL A 32 3.09 7.15 -9.72
N TYR A 33 4.19 6.84 -9.03
CA TYR A 33 5.44 6.32 -9.59
C TYR A 33 5.69 4.90 -9.09
N ARG A 34 6.48 4.14 -9.83
CA ARG A 34 6.90 2.77 -9.45
C ARG A 34 8.42 2.70 -9.42
N GLU A 35 8.97 1.86 -8.55
CA GLU A 35 10.40 1.53 -8.47
C GLU A 35 11.30 2.77 -8.34
N VAL A 36 10.98 3.66 -7.38
CA VAL A 36 11.73 4.91 -7.17
C VAL A 36 12.91 4.68 -6.24
N ASN A 37 14.13 4.96 -6.69
CA ASN A 37 15.32 4.92 -5.84
C ASN A 37 15.32 6.13 -4.88
N LEU A 38 15.33 5.87 -3.57
CA LEU A 38 15.19 6.90 -2.55
C LEU A 38 16.04 6.59 -1.31
N GLY A 39 17.25 7.15 -1.27
CA GLY A 39 18.13 7.06 -0.11
C GLY A 39 18.65 5.66 0.18
N LYS A 40 18.90 5.39 1.47
CA LYS A 40 19.48 4.14 1.95
C LYS A 40 18.52 3.42 2.90
N THR A 41 18.58 2.09 2.92
CA THR A 41 17.98 1.25 3.96
C THR A 41 18.67 1.45 5.31
N ILE A 42 18.08 0.94 6.39
CA ILE A 42 18.68 0.94 7.74
C ILE A 42 20.01 0.20 7.83
N ILE A 43 20.33 -0.67 6.86
CA ILE A 43 21.61 -1.38 6.74
C ILE A 43 22.51 -0.82 5.62
N GLY A 44 22.23 0.38 5.10
CA GLY A 44 23.09 1.09 4.15
C GLY A 44 23.01 0.66 2.69
N LYS A 45 22.10 -0.25 2.32
CA LYS A 45 21.82 -0.58 0.90
C LYS A 45 21.04 0.54 0.21
N ASP A 46 21.16 0.66 -1.11
CA ASP A 46 20.29 1.53 -1.91
C ASP A 46 18.84 1.09 -1.75
N ARG A 47 17.97 2.03 -1.38
CA ARG A 47 16.55 1.77 -1.21
C ARG A 47 15.82 2.08 -2.50
N GLN A 48 15.01 1.12 -2.95
CA GLN A 48 14.04 1.31 -4.01
C GLN A 48 12.65 1.10 -3.44
N ILE A 49 11.78 2.09 -3.59
CA ILE A 49 10.39 2.05 -3.16
C ILE A 49 9.53 1.45 -4.27
N ASP A 50 8.71 0.46 -3.93
CA ASP A 50 7.81 -0.20 -4.87
C ASP A 50 6.83 0.78 -5.53
N VAL A 51 6.11 1.57 -4.73
CA VAL A 51 5.19 2.62 -5.20
C VAL A 51 5.43 3.93 -4.44
N PHE A 52 5.64 5.02 -5.17
CA PHE A 52 5.78 6.35 -4.59
C PHE A 52 4.62 7.23 -5.07
N VAL A 53 3.89 7.84 -4.15
CA VAL A 53 2.73 8.67 -4.46
C VAL A 53 3.00 10.08 -3.98
N MET A 54 2.76 11.07 -4.83
CA MET A 54 2.98 12.48 -4.49
C MET A 54 1.83 13.34 -5.02
N ARG A 55 1.49 14.40 -4.29
CA ARG A 55 0.63 15.47 -4.78
C ARG A 55 1.49 16.68 -5.14
N PRO A 56 1.59 17.06 -6.43
CA PRO A 56 2.46 18.18 -6.83
C PRO A 56 2.11 19.52 -6.17
N LEU A 57 0.83 19.76 -5.89
CA LEU A 57 0.34 21.03 -5.34
C LEU A 57 1.01 21.42 -4.02
N ASP A 58 1.20 20.47 -3.11
CA ASP A 58 1.73 20.70 -1.77
C ASP A 58 2.92 19.81 -1.41
N GLN A 59 3.46 19.08 -2.39
CA GLN A 59 4.62 18.20 -2.27
C GLN A 59 4.50 17.14 -1.16
N LYS A 60 3.27 16.86 -0.70
CA LYS A 60 3.03 15.73 0.19
C LYS A 60 3.29 14.45 -0.58
N ALA A 61 3.88 13.48 0.10
CA ALA A 61 4.22 12.20 -0.48
C ALA A 61 4.08 11.07 0.53
N ILE A 62 3.94 9.85 0.01
CA ILE A 62 4.02 8.61 0.76
C ILE A 62 4.78 7.58 -0.08
N ALA A 63 5.69 6.86 0.58
CA ALA A 63 6.34 5.69 0.03
C ALA A 63 5.60 4.42 0.46
N ILE A 64 5.43 3.48 -0.48
CA ILE A 64 4.64 2.27 -0.26
C ILE A 64 5.48 1.06 -0.68
N GLU A 65 5.73 0.16 0.26
CA GLU A 65 6.30 -1.16 0.01
C GLU A 65 5.18 -2.18 -0.19
N CYS A 66 5.24 -2.99 -1.24
CA CYS A 66 4.19 -3.95 -1.58
C CYS A 66 4.64 -5.38 -1.29
N LYS A 67 3.88 -6.11 -0.46
CA LYS A 67 4.13 -7.52 -0.19
C LYS A 67 2.89 -8.38 -0.43
N TYR A 68 3.03 -9.41 -1.24
CA TYR A 68 1.97 -10.37 -1.51
C TYR A 68 2.46 -11.79 -1.24
N GLN A 69 1.66 -12.57 -0.52
CA GLN A 69 2.00 -13.94 -0.17
C GLN A 69 0.75 -14.81 -0.16
N ASP A 70 0.60 -15.70 -1.16
CA ASP A 70 -0.54 -16.65 -1.22
C ASP A 70 -0.19 -18.02 -0.64
N VAL A 71 1.10 -18.35 -0.53
CA VAL A 71 1.63 -19.57 0.10
C VAL A 71 2.70 -19.19 1.10
N GLN A 72 2.79 -19.93 2.21
CA GLN A 72 3.80 -19.71 3.24
C GLN A 72 5.22 -19.79 2.68
N GLY A 73 6.07 -18.84 3.09
CA GLY A 73 7.45 -18.77 2.64
C GLY A 73 8.29 -17.82 3.49
N SER A 74 9.49 -17.51 3.02
CA SER A 74 10.50 -16.73 3.75
C SER A 74 10.24 -15.21 3.77
N VAL A 75 9.10 -14.74 3.30
CA VAL A 75 8.76 -13.31 3.32
C VAL A 75 8.51 -12.85 4.75
N ASP A 76 7.98 -13.75 5.59
CA ASP A 76 7.73 -13.54 7.02
C ASP A 76 8.98 -13.03 7.76
N GLU A 77 10.17 -13.58 7.44
CA GLU A 77 11.44 -13.19 8.06
C GLU A 77 11.87 -11.75 7.72
N LYS A 78 11.35 -11.19 6.62
CA LYS A 78 11.75 -9.88 6.09
C LYS A 78 10.85 -8.74 6.53
N ILE A 79 9.65 -9.04 7.04
CA ILE A 79 8.67 -8.00 7.43
C ILE A 79 9.19 -7.07 8.53
N PRO A 80 9.84 -7.54 9.60
CA PRO A 80 10.38 -6.64 10.62
C PRO A 80 11.37 -5.63 10.05
N TYR A 81 12.26 -6.07 9.15
CA TYR A 81 13.22 -5.19 8.49
C TYR A 81 12.54 -4.19 7.54
N ALA A 82 11.55 -4.63 6.77
CA ALA A 82 10.79 -3.76 5.88
C ALA A 82 10.04 -2.66 6.65
N LEU A 83 9.45 -2.99 7.81
CA LEU A 83 8.79 -2.01 8.67
C LEU A 83 9.79 -0.99 9.23
N LEU A 84 10.93 -1.44 9.76
CA LEU A 84 11.99 -0.53 10.25
C LEU A 84 12.56 0.36 9.13
N ASP A 85 12.68 -0.18 7.91
CA ASP A 85 13.09 0.59 6.75
C ASP A 85 12.10 1.73 6.43
N LEU A 86 10.81 1.45 6.48
CA LEU A 86 9.76 2.45 6.29
C LEU A 86 9.74 3.48 7.44
N GLU A 87 10.01 3.08 8.69
CA GLU A 87 10.12 4.01 9.82
C GLU A 87 11.29 4.98 9.68
N ALA A 88 12.38 4.55 9.04
CA ALA A 88 13.55 5.37 8.81
C ALA A 88 13.40 6.36 7.64
N LEU A 89 12.24 6.42 6.97
CA LEU A 89 11.99 7.41 5.92
C LEU A 89 11.75 8.81 6.51
N TRP A 90 12.19 9.82 5.75
CA TRP A 90 11.93 11.24 6.05
C TRP A 90 10.53 11.70 5.63
N ILE A 91 9.78 10.80 5.00
CA ILE A 91 8.40 10.98 4.55
C ILE A 91 7.56 9.84 5.11
N PRO A 92 6.22 9.97 5.12
CA PRO A 92 5.35 8.85 5.42
C PRO A 92 5.71 7.61 4.58
N GLY A 93 5.75 6.46 5.24
CA GLY A 93 5.95 5.15 4.63
C GLY A 93 4.86 4.18 5.07
N CYS A 94 4.45 3.24 4.22
CA CYS A 94 3.62 2.11 4.64
C CYS A 94 3.96 0.83 3.89
N LEU A 95 3.61 -0.30 4.52
CA LEU A 95 3.70 -1.63 3.94
C LEU A 95 2.29 -2.09 3.61
N VAL A 96 2.00 -2.18 2.31
CA VAL A 96 0.72 -2.67 1.80
C VAL A 96 0.81 -4.16 1.53
N TYR A 97 -0.08 -4.94 2.15
CA TYR A 97 -0.02 -6.40 2.11
C TYR A 97 -1.35 -7.07 1.74
N ALA A 98 -1.24 -8.26 1.14
CA ALA A 98 -2.38 -9.12 0.84
C ALA A 98 -1.95 -10.57 0.62
N GLY A 99 -2.93 -11.45 0.36
CA GLY A 99 -2.72 -12.89 0.21
C GLY A 99 -2.97 -13.66 1.50
N ARG A 100 -2.98 -14.99 1.42
CA ARG A 100 -3.41 -15.89 2.50
C ARG A 100 -2.28 -16.73 3.10
N GLY A 101 -1.06 -16.58 2.59
CA GLY A 101 0.09 -17.41 2.95
C GLY A 101 0.90 -16.91 4.14
N TRP A 102 0.47 -15.87 4.83
CA TRP A 102 1.20 -15.27 5.95
C TRP A 102 1.14 -16.14 7.21
N SER A 103 2.20 -16.19 8.01
CA SER A 103 2.09 -16.72 9.38
C SER A 103 1.26 -15.80 10.28
N HIS A 104 0.64 -16.38 11.30
CA HIS A 104 -0.15 -15.64 12.29
C HIS A 104 0.66 -14.56 13.00
N GLY A 105 1.93 -14.84 13.35
CA GLY A 105 2.78 -13.87 14.05
C GLY A 105 3.03 -12.62 13.21
N VAL A 106 3.28 -12.79 11.92
CA VAL A 106 3.48 -11.68 10.98
C VAL A 106 2.17 -10.94 10.69
N LEU A 107 1.05 -11.65 10.54
CA LEU A 107 -0.26 -11.00 10.40
C LEU A 107 -0.58 -10.12 11.60
N HIS A 108 -0.41 -10.64 12.82
CA HIS A 108 -0.64 -9.83 14.03
C HIS A 108 0.29 -8.60 14.08
N GLN A 109 1.54 -8.74 13.66
CA GLN A 109 2.47 -7.62 13.59
C GLN A 109 2.03 -6.57 12.56
N LEU A 110 1.58 -7.00 11.38
CA LEU A 110 1.11 -6.11 10.31
C LEU A 110 -0.20 -5.42 10.70
N GLU A 111 -1.18 -6.17 11.20
CA GLU A 111 -2.50 -5.66 11.63
C GLU A 111 -2.39 -4.70 12.83
N GLY A 112 -1.41 -4.92 13.71
CA GLY A 112 -1.14 -4.04 14.84
C GLY A 112 -0.23 -2.84 14.49
N SER A 113 0.37 -2.81 13.30
CA SER A 113 1.34 -1.77 12.92
C SER A 113 0.64 -0.55 12.34
N ARG A 114 1.04 0.64 12.81
CA ARG A 114 0.63 1.92 12.18
C ARG A 114 1.09 2.08 10.72
N LEU A 115 2.03 1.25 10.29
CA LEU A 115 2.57 1.25 8.92
C LEU A 115 1.98 0.13 8.06
N GLY A 116 1.29 -0.84 8.65
CA GLY A 116 0.65 -1.92 7.90
C GLY A 116 -0.68 -1.47 7.32
N ALA A 117 -0.97 -1.88 6.08
CA ALA A 117 -2.29 -1.74 5.49
C ALA A 117 -2.63 -2.94 4.60
N TYR A 118 -3.68 -3.67 4.96
CA TYR A 118 -4.25 -4.66 4.07
C TYR A 118 -4.90 -3.96 2.86
N CYS A 119 -4.51 -4.37 1.64
CA CYS A 119 -5.13 -3.85 0.42
C CYS A 119 -5.21 -4.91 -0.69
N LEU A 120 -6.41 -5.32 -1.09
CA LEU A 120 -6.59 -6.18 -2.27
C LEU A 120 -7.68 -5.63 -3.19
N PRO A 121 -7.32 -4.76 -4.16
CA PRO A 121 -8.23 -4.27 -5.17
C PRO A 121 -8.66 -5.38 -6.14
N GLU A 122 -9.90 -5.33 -6.60
CA GLU A 122 -10.43 -6.28 -7.58
C GLU A 122 -10.41 -5.69 -8.99
N ARG A 123 -9.92 -6.48 -9.96
CA ARG A 123 -10.04 -6.13 -11.39
C ARG A 123 -11.34 -6.71 -11.96
N PRO A 124 -11.97 -6.03 -12.93
CA PRO A 124 -11.50 -4.83 -13.62
C PRO A 124 -11.89 -3.51 -12.95
N THR A 125 -12.75 -3.52 -11.94
CA THR A 125 -13.44 -2.32 -11.47
C THR A 125 -12.55 -1.38 -10.67
N LEU A 126 -11.58 -1.91 -9.92
CA LEU A 126 -10.71 -1.17 -9.00
C LEU A 126 -11.46 -0.27 -8.02
N GLN A 127 -12.74 -0.56 -7.78
CA GLN A 127 -13.60 0.22 -6.90
C GLN A 127 -13.21 0.00 -5.44
N ARG A 128 -13.42 1.04 -4.61
CA ARG A 128 -13.20 0.93 -3.16
C ARG A 128 -14.06 -0.18 -2.58
N SER A 129 -13.50 -0.91 -1.62
CA SER A 129 -14.19 -1.98 -0.90
C SER A 129 -13.67 -2.09 0.53
N LYS A 130 -14.21 -3.05 1.31
CA LYS A 130 -13.64 -3.37 2.62
C LYS A 130 -12.17 -3.78 2.52
N ALA A 131 -11.79 -4.42 1.41
CA ALA A 131 -10.44 -4.91 1.17
C ALA A 131 -9.46 -3.80 0.77
N THR A 132 -9.88 -2.56 0.54
CA THR A 132 -8.99 -1.43 0.18
C THR A 132 -8.94 -0.34 1.25
N ARG A 133 -9.83 -0.44 2.24
CA ARG A 133 -10.12 0.61 3.22
C ARG A 133 -8.91 1.08 4.02
N GLU A 134 -7.98 0.18 4.37
CA GLU A 134 -6.82 0.55 5.17
C GLU A 134 -5.83 1.42 4.38
N LEU A 135 -5.58 1.08 3.11
CA LEU A 135 -4.80 1.95 2.23
C LEU A 135 -5.51 3.29 1.98
N ASP A 136 -6.82 3.26 1.76
CA ASP A 136 -7.62 4.48 1.58
C ASP A 136 -7.53 5.40 2.82
N TYR A 137 -7.52 4.83 4.02
CA TYR A 137 -7.32 5.55 5.27
C TYR A 137 -5.94 6.23 5.34
N LEU A 138 -4.86 5.52 5.02
CA LEU A 138 -3.50 6.10 5.02
C LEU A 138 -3.35 7.21 3.97
N LEU A 139 -3.95 7.05 2.79
CA LEU A 139 -3.97 8.09 1.76
C LEU A 139 -4.79 9.31 2.22
N ALA A 140 -5.95 9.08 2.85
CA ALA A 140 -6.75 10.17 3.40
C ALA A 140 -6.02 10.92 4.52
N ALA A 141 -5.32 10.22 5.41
CA ALA A 141 -4.50 10.82 6.46
C ALA A 141 -3.33 11.64 5.90
N THR A 142 -2.68 11.15 4.86
CA THR A 142 -1.53 11.82 4.23
C THR A 142 -1.96 13.07 3.46
N PHE A 143 -2.98 12.93 2.61
CA PHE A 143 -3.35 13.95 1.63
C PHE A 143 -4.60 14.75 1.97
N GLY A 144 -5.33 14.39 3.02
CA GLY A 144 -6.56 15.06 3.45
C GLY A 144 -7.83 14.63 2.69
N PHE A 145 -7.89 13.39 2.19
CA PHE A 145 -9.03 12.86 1.42
C PHE A 145 -10.16 12.29 2.28
N TRP A 146 -10.49 12.94 3.39
CA TRP A 146 -11.49 12.42 4.33
C TRP A 146 -12.89 12.36 3.74
N GLU A 147 -13.28 13.33 2.91
CA GLU A 147 -14.60 13.36 2.26
C GLU A 147 -14.77 12.26 1.21
N GLN A 148 -13.67 11.72 0.66
CA GLN A 148 -13.69 10.62 -0.31
C GLN A 148 -13.96 9.26 0.36
N ILE A 149 -13.65 9.12 1.65
CA ILE A 149 -13.71 7.83 2.36
C ILE A 149 -14.74 7.81 3.51
N ILE A 150 -15.13 8.96 4.03
CA ILE A 150 -16.18 9.09 5.05
C ILE A 150 -17.49 9.46 4.35
N PRO A 151 -18.51 8.58 4.36
CA PRO A 151 -19.75 8.86 3.66
C PRO A 151 -20.51 10.03 4.35
N PRO A 152 -21.09 10.96 3.58
CA PRO A 152 -21.85 12.10 4.14
C PRO A 152 -23.01 11.69 5.04
N SER A 153 -23.54 10.47 4.89
CA SER A 153 -24.59 9.90 5.74
C SER A 153 -24.14 9.68 7.20
N LYS A 154 -22.83 9.65 7.47
CA LYS A 154 -22.27 9.55 8.82
C LYS A 154 -22.00 10.92 9.47
N ARG A 155 -22.21 12.03 8.75
CA ARG A 155 -22.09 13.37 9.30
C ARG A 155 -23.15 13.55 10.40
N TYR A 156 -22.71 13.88 11.61
CA TYR A 156 -23.62 14.16 12.73
C TYR A 156 -24.63 15.24 12.34
N ARG A 157 -25.90 15.00 12.63
CA ARG A 157 -27.00 15.96 12.47
C ARG A 157 -27.60 16.18 13.85
N ARG A 158 -27.74 17.46 14.23
CA ARG A 158 -28.46 17.86 15.45
C ARG A 158 -29.95 17.70 15.26
#